data_AF-A0A520FX57-F1
#
_entry.id   AF-A0A520FX57-F1
#
_cell.length_a   1.000
_cell.length_b   1.000
_cell.length_c   1.000
_cell.angle_alpha   90.00
_cell.angle_beta   90.00
_cell.angle_gamma   90.00
#
_symmetry.space_group_name_H-M   'P 1'
#
loop_
_entity.id
_entity.type
_entity.pdbx_description
1 polymer ?
#
loop_
_entity_poly.entity_id
_entity_poly.type
_entity_poly.pdbx_seq_one_letter_code
_entity_poly.pdbx_strand_id
1 'polypeptide(L)'
;STQDVALTAVAPEGTEIRRFDDDASGMQALLSGQIDALGCSTTVAAQIAKRAPANTFENKFVLRQQVMGIVTRPGQAEFMKTLNDFVARNKANGELGKLYQKWLGTDFPTMPNS
;
A
#
# COMPACT_ATOMS: atom_id res chain seq x y z
N SER A 1 0.12 1.79 14.99
CA SER A 1 -0.01 1.04 13.70
C SER A 1 1.34 1.03 13.00
N THR A 2 1.62 0.04 12.13
CA THR A 2 2.83 0.00 11.27
C THR A 2 3.02 1.27 10.45
N GLN A 3 1.92 1.92 10.05
CA GLN A 3 1.94 3.20 9.34
C GLN A 3 2.37 4.37 10.23
N ASP A 4 1.95 4.39 11.50
CA ASP A 4 2.32 5.44 12.47
C ASP A 4 3.82 5.44 12.80
N VAL A 5 4.40 4.25 12.98
CA VAL A 5 5.85 4.07 13.21
C VAL A 5 6.65 4.54 11.99
N ALA A 6 6.18 4.20 10.78
CA ALA A 6 6.83 4.64 9.55
C ALA A 6 6.74 6.16 9.37
N LEU A 7 5.57 6.77 9.62
CA LEU A 7 5.36 8.19 9.47
C LEU A 7 6.18 8.99 10.48
N THR A 8 6.21 8.56 11.75
CA THR A 8 7.00 9.21 12.81
C THR A 8 8.50 9.19 12.48
N ALA A 9 8.99 8.12 11.83
CA ALA A 9 10.41 7.99 11.48
C ALA A 9 10.86 8.86 10.30
N VAL A 10 9.94 9.31 9.44
CA VAL A 10 10.25 10.09 8.23
C VAL A 10 9.72 11.52 8.26
N ALA A 11 8.95 11.87 9.29
CA ALA A 11 8.42 13.21 9.45
C ALA A 11 9.56 14.23 9.65
N PRO A 12 9.59 15.34 8.88
CA PRO A 12 10.51 16.42 9.11
C PRO A 12 10.42 16.95 10.55
N GLU A 13 11.54 17.45 11.09
CA GLU A 13 11.58 18.03 12.42
C GLU A 13 10.57 19.20 12.52
N GLY A 14 9.75 19.21 13.58
CA GLY A 14 8.67 20.18 13.77
C GLY A 14 7.31 19.79 13.17
N THR A 15 7.18 18.63 12.54
CA THR A 15 5.87 18.15 12.03
C THR A 15 4.91 17.83 13.19
N GLU A 16 3.72 18.41 13.17
CA GLU A 16 2.63 18.03 14.07
C GLU A 16 1.99 16.73 13.59
N ILE A 17 2.22 15.62 14.31
CA ILE A 17 1.65 14.32 13.97
C ILE A 17 0.32 14.14 14.70
N ARG A 18 -0.78 14.18 13.93
CA ARG A 18 -2.12 13.83 14.41
C ARG A 18 -2.45 12.38 14.08
N ARG A 19 -2.91 11.64 15.08
CA ARG A 19 -3.36 10.25 14.95
C ARG A 19 -4.87 10.23 14.90
N PHE A 20 -5.42 9.52 13.92
CA PHE A 20 -6.86 9.32 13.74
C PHE A 20 -7.22 7.88 14.11
N ASP A 21 -8.43 7.69 14.64
CA ASP A 21 -8.92 6.39 15.08
C ASP A 21 -9.25 5.46 13.91
N ASP A 22 -9.57 6.02 12.73
CA ASP A 22 -9.89 5.27 11.52
C ASP A 22 -9.50 6.01 10.22
N ASP A 23 -9.52 5.30 9.10
CA ASP A 23 -9.20 5.86 7.77
C ASP A 23 -10.22 6.91 7.31
N ALA A 24 -11.48 6.82 7.76
CA ALA A 24 -12.56 7.70 7.31
C ALA A 24 -12.40 9.12 7.87
N SER A 25 -12.09 9.22 9.16
CA SER A 25 -11.80 10.46 9.87
C SER A 25 -10.53 11.12 9.35
N GLY A 26 -9.46 10.35 9.11
CA GLY A 26 -8.23 10.86 8.47
C GLY A 26 -8.48 11.39 7.05
N MET A 27 -9.26 10.67 6.25
CA MET A 27 -9.68 11.15 4.92
C MET A 27 -10.50 12.44 5.00
N GLN A 28 -11.47 12.53 5.91
CA GLN A 28 -12.28 13.75 6.08
C GLN A 28 -11.44 14.95 6.51
N ALA A 29 -10.48 14.75 7.41
CA ALA A 29 -9.55 15.78 7.84
C ALA A 29 -8.73 16.32 6.65
N LEU A 30 -8.24 15.44 5.77
CA LEU A 30 -7.53 15.84 4.56
C LEU A 30 -8.45 16.63 3.59
N LEU A 31 -9.65 16.09 3.31
CA LEU A 31 -10.59 16.73 2.37
C LEU A 31 -11.09 18.10 2.85
N SER A 32 -11.14 18.31 4.17
CA SER A 32 -11.55 19.59 4.77
C SER A 32 -10.39 20.54 5.04
N GLY A 33 -9.15 20.16 4.72
CA GLY A 33 -7.95 20.99 4.92
C GLY A 33 -7.51 21.12 6.37
N GLN A 34 -7.93 20.21 7.26
CA GLN A 34 -7.49 20.19 8.66
C GLN A 34 -6.07 19.64 8.84
N ILE A 35 -5.56 18.93 7.82
CA ILE A 35 -4.21 18.38 7.75
C ILE A 35 -3.67 18.59 6.32
N ASP A 36 -2.37 18.81 6.20
CA ASP A 36 -1.72 19.04 4.90
C ASP A 36 -1.40 17.75 4.14
N ALA A 37 -1.24 16.64 4.87
CA ALA A 37 -0.90 15.34 4.30
C ALA A 37 -1.45 14.20 5.15
N LEU A 38 -1.73 13.07 4.51
CA LEU A 38 -2.21 11.85 5.16
C LEU A 38 -1.34 10.66 4.75
N GLY A 39 -0.75 9.98 5.74
CA GLY A 39 -0.14 8.67 5.53
C GLY A 39 -1.21 7.58 5.58
N CYS A 40 -1.50 6.92 4.46
CA CYS A 40 -2.54 5.90 4.38
C CYS A 40 -2.16 4.75 3.42
N SER A 41 -3.05 3.75 3.31
CA SER A 41 -2.91 2.64 2.36
C SER A 41 -3.28 3.05 0.94
N THR A 42 -2.85 2.28 -0.06
CA THR A 42 -3.16 2.52 -1.47
C THR A 42 -4.67 2.47 -1.76
N THR A 43 -5.42 1.64 -1.02
CA THR A 43 -6.87 1.55 -1.15
C THR A 43 -7.57 2.81 -0.64
N VAL A 44 -7.12 3.38 0.48
CA VAL A 44 -7.64 4.65 1.02
C VAL A 44 -7.29 5.82 0.10
N ALA A 45 -6.06 5.87 -0.41
CA ALA A 45 -5.65 6.86 -1.40
C ALA A 45 -6.53 6.83 -2.66
N ALA A 46 -6.88 5.63 -3.15
CA ALA A 46 -7.79 5.48 -4.29
C ALA A 46 -9.22 5.96 -3.98
N GLN A 47 -9.69 5.85 -2.73
CA GLN A 47 -10.99 6.39 -2.33
C GLN A 47 -10.97 7.93 -2.24
N ILE A 48 -9.89 8.52 -1.73
CA ILE A 48 -9.68 9.97 -1.71
C ILE A 48 -9.72 10.52 -3.14
N ALA A 49 -8.98 9.90 -4.07
CA ALA A 49 -8.94 10.31 -5.47
C ALA A 49 -10.31 10.26 -6.19
N LYS A 50 -11.23 9.40 -5.74
CA LYS A 50 -12.60 9.34 -6.25
C LYS A 50 -13.53 10.40 -5.67
N ARG A 51 -13.25 10.89 -4.45
CA ARG A 51 -14.11 11.83 -3.72
C ARG A 51 -13.66 13.28 -3.86
N ALA A 52 -12.36 13.50 -3.98
CA ALA A 52 -11.80 14.82 -4.24
C ALA A 52 -11.98 15.22 -5.71
N PRO A 53 -12.07 16.52 -6.03
CA PRO A 53 -11.91 16.98 -7.40
C PRO A 53 -10.61 16.43 -8.01
N ALA A 54 -10.62 16.13 -9.31
CA ALA A 54 -9.46 15.58 -9.99
C ALA A 54 -8.22 16.46 -9.76
N ASN A 55 -7.08 15.84 -9.52
CA ASN A 55 -5.79 16.49 -9.27
C ASN A 55 -5.72 17.39 -8.02
N THR A 56 -6.66 17.28 -7.07
CA THR A 56 -6.58 18.02 -5.79
C THR A 56 -5.45 17.50 -4.90
N PHE A 57 -5.23 16.19 -4.90
CA PHE A 57 -4.21 15.54 -4.08
C PHE A 57 -3.30 14.71 -4.97
N GLU A 58 -2.01 14.72 -4.65
CA GLU A 58 -0.99 13.91 -5.31
C GLU A 58 -0.29 13.01 -4.30
N ASN A 59 0.22 11.87 -4.78
CA ASN A 59 1.03 10.99 -3.95
C ASN A 59 2.46 11.53 -3.87
N LYS A 60 2.88 11.97 -2.67
CA LYS A 60 4.20 12.60 -2.47
C LYS A 60 5.35 11.59 -2.34
N PHE A 61 5.14 10.50 -1.60
CA PHE A 61 6.16 9.46 -1.42
C PHE A 61 5.56 8.17 -0.84
N VAL A 62 6.22 7.04 -1.12
CA VAL A 62 5.84 5.73 -0.58
C VAL A 62 6.42 5.58 0.83
N LEU A 63 5.57 5.65 1.86
CA LEU A 63 5.97 5.53 3.27
C LEU A 63 6.63 4.18 3.61
N ARG A 64 6.04 3.09 3.12
CA ARG A 64 6.62 1.74 3.16
C ARG A 64 6.02 0.88 2.07
N GLN A 65 6.87 0.11 1.41
CA GLN A 65 6.45 -1.01 0.59
C GLN A 65 6.58 -2.29 1.40
N GLN A 66 5.46 -2.87 1.81
CA GLN A 66 5.45 -4.17 2.48
C GLN A 66 5.31 -5.27 1.43
N VAL A 67 6.30 -6.16 1.37
CA VAL A 67 6.21 -7.37 0.54
C VAL A 67 5.52 -8.45 1.37
N MET A 68 4.38 -8.93 0.88
CA MET A 68 3.65 -10.04 1.49
C MET A 68 4.14 -11.35 0.88
N GLY A 69 4.57 -12.30 1.71
CA GLY A 69 5.00 -13.63 1.30
C GLY A 69 4.01 -14.71 1.75
N ILE A 70 3.99 -15.84 1.03
CA ILE A 70 3.25 -17.03 1.46
C ILE A 70 4.14 -17.81 2.42
N VAL A 71 3.67 -18.06 3.64
CA VAL A 71 4.40 -18.81 4.67
C VAL A 71 3.87 -20.24 4.75
N THR A 72 4.78 -21.20 4.83
CA THR A 72 4.47 -22.63 4.99
C THR A 72 5.11 -23.19 6.26
N ARG A 73 4.75 -24.43 6.64
CA ARG A 73 5.39 -25.08 7.79
C ARG A 73 6.88 -25.33 7.51
N PRO A 74 7.76 -25.19 8.52
CA PRO A 74 9.17 -25.52 8.36
C PRO A 74 9.40 -26.93 7.79
N GLY A 75 10.40 -27.08 6.93
CA GLY A 75 10.77 -28.37 6.32
C GLY A 75 9.99 -28.75 5.05
N GLN A 76 9.00 -27.95 4.61
CA GLN A 76 8.20 -28.23 3.41
C GLN A 76 8.80 -27.63 2.13
N ALA A 77 10.03 -28.02 1.77
CA ALA A 77 10.76 -27.45 0.63
C ALA A 77 10.02 -27.61 -0.71
N GLU A 78 9.52 -28.81 -1.01
CA GLU A 78 8.79 -29.09 -2.26
C GLU A 78 7.48 -28.30 -2.38
N PHE A 79 6.78 -28.11 -1.26
CA PHE A 79 5.55 -27.32 -1.25
C PHE A 79 5.86 -25.83 -1.46
N MET A 80 6.90 -25.33 -0.81
CA MET A 80 7.36 -23.95 -1.01
C MET A 80 7.79 -23.73 -2.47
N LYS A 81 8.50 -24.70 -3.07
CA LYS A 81 8.87 -24.66 -4.49
C LYS A 81 7.63 -24.60 -5.39
N THR A 82 6.64 -25.44 -5.13
CA THR A 82 5.39 -25.48 -5.90
C THR A 82 4.65 -24.13 -5.84
N LEU A 83 4.59 -23.50 -4.67
CA LEU A 83 3.98 -22.18 -4.49
C LEU A 83 4.75 -21.10 -5.25
N ASN A 84 6.08 -21.08 -5.14
CA ASN A 84 6.91 -20.13 -5.87
C ASN A 84 6.76 -20.29 -7.38
N ASP A 85 6.75 -21.53 -7.89
CA ASP A 85 6.53 -21.82 -9.31
C ASP A 85 5.12 -21.38 -9.75
N PHE A 86 4.10 -21.56 -8.92
CA PHE A 86 2.74 -21.08 -9.19
C PHE A 86 2.71 -19.55 -9.31
N VAL A 87 3.32 -18.84 -8.37
CA VAL A 87 3.38 -17.37 -8.40
C VAL A 87 4.16 -16.90 -9.63
N ALA A 88 5.30 -17.51 -9.93
CA ALA A 88 6.11 -17.17 -11.10
C ALA A 88 5.35 -17.35 -12.42
N ARG A 89 4.62 -18.46 -12.58
CA ARG A 89 3.79 -18.69 -13.77
C ARG A 89 2.68 -17.64 -13.92
N ASN A 90 1.98 -17.32 -12.83
CA ASN A 90 0.89 -16.33 -12.86
C ASN A 90 1.39 -14.87 -12.99
N LYS A 91 2.65 -14.63 -12.64
CA LYS A 91 3.34 -13.36 -12.95
C LYS A 91 3.66 -13.30 -14.45
N ALA A 92 4.28 -14.34 -14.99
CA ALA A 92 4.73 -14.40 -16.38
C ALA A 92 3.57 -14.37 -17.39
N ASN A 93 2.44 -14.99 -17.07
CA ASN A 93 1.26 -15.00 -17.94
C ASN A 93 0.35 -13.76 -17.78
N GLY A 94 0.69 -12.83 -16.89
CA GLY A 94 -0.05 -11.58 -16.67
C GLY A 94 -1.31 -11.70 -15.81
N GLU A 95 -1.69 -12.87 -15.32
CA GLU A 95 -2.88 -13.04 -14.47
C GLU A 95 -2.79 -12.25 -13.17
N LEU A 96 -1.61 -12.22 -12.54
CA LEU A 96 -1.39 -11.36 -11.37
C LEU A 96 -1.58 -9.88 -11.70
N GLY A 97 -1.13 -9.44 -12.88
CA GLY A 97 -1.35 -8.07 -13.34
C GLY A 97 -2.85 -7.73 -13.49
N LYS A 98 -3.63 -8.64 -14.06
CA LYS A 98 -5.10 -8.48 -14.17
C LYS A 98 -5.78 -8.40 -12.79
N LEU A 99 -5.35 -9.22 -11.83
CA LEU A 99 -5.87 -9.18 -10.47
C LEU A 99 -5.52 -7.86 -9.76
N TYR A 100 -4.31 -7.35 -9.96
CA TYR A 100 -3.88 -6.04 -9.44
C TYR A 100 -4.74 -4.91 -9.99
N GLN A 101 -5.00 -4.89 -11.29
CA GLN A 101 -5.89 -3.90 -11.90
C GLN A 101 -7.33 -4.03 -11.39
N LYS A 102 -7.87 -5.25 -11.32
CA LYS A 102 -9.26 -5.50 -10.87
C LYS A 102 -9.52 -5.04 -9.44
N TRP A 103 -8.60 -5.34 -8.52
CA TRP A 103 -8.84 -5.14 -7.09
C TRP A 103 -8.18 -3.89 -6.51
N LEU A 104 -7.04 -3.49 -7.07
CA LEU A 104 -6.22 -2.39 -6.55
C LEU A 104 -6.12 -1.21 -7.52
N GLY A 105 -6.51 -1.38 -8.80
CA GLY A 105 -6.44 -0.32 -9.81
C GLY A 105 -5.01 0.16 -10.11
N THR A 106 -4.02 -0.70 -9.89
CA THR A 106 -2.59 -0.40 -10.09
C THR A 106 -1.93 -1.52 -10.87
N ASP A 107 -0.77 -1.24 -11.47
CA ASP A 107 0.03 -2.28 -12.10
C ASP A 107 0.74 -3.15 -11.05
N PHE A 108 1.05 -4.39 -11.43
CA PHE A 108 1.84 -5.28 -10.59
C PHE A 108 3.23 -4.65 -10.33
N PRO A 109 3.63 -4.43 -9.07
CA PRO A 109 4.85 -3.70 -8.75
C PRO A 109 6.10 -4.52 -9.11
N THR A 110 7.20 -3.82 -9.40
CA THR A 110 8.51 -4.45 -9.49
C THR A 110 8.90 -5.00 -8.11
N MET A 111 8.97 -6.31 -8.00
CA MET A 111 9.41 -6.98 -6.78
C MET A 111 10.94 -6.90 -6.69
N PRO A 112 11.52 -6.62 -5.50
CA PRO A 112 12.95 -6.72 -5.31
C PRO A 112 13.42 -8.14 -5.63
N ASN A 113 14.59 -8.26 -6.27
CA ASN A 113 15.18 -9.56 -6.60
C ASN A 113 15.28 -10.38 -5.30
N SER A 114 14.59 -11.52 -5.28
CA SER A 114 14.60 -12.50 -4.19
C SER A 114 15.53 -13.64 -4.53
#